data_AF-A0A8H4C7U7-F1
#
_entry.id   AF-A0A8H4C7U7-F1
#
_cell.length_a   1.000
_cell.length_b   1.000
_cell.length_c   1.000
_cell.angle_alpha   90.00
_cell.angle_beta   90.00
_cell.angle_gamma   90.00
#
_symmetry.space_group_name_H-M   'P 1'
#
loop_
_entity.id
_entity.type
_entity.pdbx_description
1 polymer ?
#
loop_
_entity_poly.entity_id
_entity_poly.type
_entity_poly.pdbx_seq_one_letter_code
_entity_poly.pdbx_strand_id
1 'polypeptide(L)'
;MKVLAGELTETVYYTPSSTDKENGPLKVKSEKTYQADQVTYISDDIGLHRVHNPHPQSVAVSLHLYTPPNAADMGYNIFDESTGRASFVSQAKAFKPSS
;
A
#
# COMPACT_ATOMS: atom_id res chain seq x y z
N MET A 1 -2.55 -9.10 0.65
CA MET A 1 -1.51 -9.31 -0.37
C MET A 1 -0.88 -10.68 -0.15
N LYS A 2 -0.72 -11.49 -1.21
CA LYS A 2 0.10 -12.72 -1.21
C LYS A 2 1.30 -12.52 -2.14
N VAL A 3 2.52 -12.83 -1.71
CA VAL A 3 3.70 -12.78 -2.59
C VAL A 3 3.74 -14.04 -3.44
N LEU A 4 3.79 -13.89 -4.76
CA LEU A 4 3.88 -14.98 -5.74
C LEU A 4 5.32 -15.24 -6.20
N ALA A 5 6.15 -14.20 -6.28
CA ALA A 5 7.55 -14.30 -6.65
C ALA A 5 8.36 -13.17 -6.01
N GLY A 6 9.63 -13.43 -5.69
CA GLY A 6 10.51 -12.47 -5.04
C GLY A 6 10.13 -12.20 -3.58
N GLU A 7 10.43 -10.99 -3.11
CA GLU A 7 10.10 -10.50 -1.78
C GLU A 7 9.57 -9.07 -1.84
N LEU A 8 8.74 -8.70 -0.86
CA LEU A 8 8.17 -7.35 -0.75
C LEU A 8 8.23 -6.88 0.69
N THR A 9 8.75 -5.68 0.90
CA THR A 9 8.70 -4.97 2.19
C THR A 9 7.42 -4.16 2.27
N GLU A 10 6.61 -4.44 3.30
CA GLU A 10 5.45 -3.64 3.68
C GLU A 10 5.82 -2.76 4.88
N THR A 11 5.77 -1.45 4.68
CA THR A 11 5.82 -0.46 5.76
C THR A 11 4.37 -0.02 6.06
N VAL A 12 3.89 -0.23 7.29
CA VAL A 12 2.58 0.24 7.75
C VAL A 12 2.77 1.51 8.56
N TYR A 13 1.95 2.52 8.32
CA TYR A 13 1.93 3.80 9.02
C TYR A 13 0.64 3.96 9.81
N TYR A 14 0.68 4.74 10.88
CA TYR A 14 -0.55 5.20 11.54
C TYR A 14 -1.35 6.09 10.59
N THR A 15 -2.66 5.87 10.51
CA THR A 15 -3.58 6.80 9.82
C THR A 15 -3.55 8.16 10.53
N PRO A 16 -3.32 9.28 9.82
CA PRO A 16 -3.33 10.60 10.43
C PRO A 16 -4.67 10.89 11.12
N SER A 17 -4.64 11.30 12.39
CA SER A 17 -5.85 11.71 13.11
C SER A 17 -6.29 13.10 12.66
N SER A 18 -7.57 13.44 12.80
CA SER A 18 -8.08 14.80 12.52
C SER A 18 -7.44 15.87 13.41
N THR A 19 -6.89 15.48 14.57
CA THR A 19 -6.11 16.33 15.48
C THR A 19 -4.65 16.48 15.08
N ASP A 20 -4.09 15.49 14.39
CA ASP A 20 -2.82 15.58 13.67
C ASP A 20 -3.09 16.29 12.34
N LYS A 21 -3.31 17.62 12.41
CA LYS A 21 -3.41 18.46 11.21
C LYS A 21 -2.29 18.03 10.24
N GLU A 22 -2.63 17.76 8.98
CA GLU A 22 -1.77 17.32 7.86
C GLU A 22 -0.46 18.12 7.69
N ASN A 23 0.44 18.05 8.65
CA ASN A 23 1.58 18.96 8.83
C ASN A 23 2.81 18.21 9.38
N GLY A 24 2.97 16.93 9.07
CA GLY A 24 4.14 16.20 9.54
C GLY A 24 4.32 14.82 8.93
N PRO A 25 5.53 14.25 9.05
CA PRO A 25 5.84 12.95 8.49
C PRO A 25 4.91 11.86 9.03
N LEU A 26 4.52 10.93 8.15
CA LEU A 26 3.80 9.74 8.55
C LEU A 26 4.64 8.94 9.55
N LYS A 27 3.99 8.47 10.61
CA LYS A 27 4.65 7.68 11.66
C LYS A 27 4.58 6.20 11.31
N VAL A 28 5.76 5.56 11.18
CA VAL A 28 5.85 4.11 10.96
C VAL A 28 5.29 3.37 12.17
N LYS A 29 4.37 2.45 11.91
CA LYS A 29 3.77 1.51 12.87
C LYS A 29 4.53 0.18 12.86
N SER A 30 4.87 -0.33 11.68
CA SER A 30 5.66 -1.55 11.52
C SER A 30 6.29 -1.61 10.15
N GLU A 31 7.37 -2.39 10.02
CA GLU A 31 7.98 -2.73 8.73
C GLU A 31 8.31 -4.21 8.71
N LYS A 32 7.94 -4.90 7.63
CA LYS A 32 8.17 -6.34 7.49
C LYS A 32 8.36 -6.73 6.04
N THR A 33 9.37 -7.55 5.77
CA THR A 33 9.59 -8.18 4.47
C THR A 33 8.90 -9.54 4.40
N TYR A 34 8.11 -9.74 3.34
CA TYR A 34 7.41 -10.97 3.05
C TYR A 34 8.06 -11.69 1.88
N GLN A 35 8.29 -12.99 2.06
CA GLN A 35 8.84 -13.91 1.07
C GLN A 35 7.73 -14.54 0.22
N ALA A 36 8.11 -15.23 -0.86
CA ALA A 36 7.19 -16.01 -1.68
C ALA A 36 6.28 -16.93 -0.83
N ASP A 37 5.02 -17.04 -1.26
CA ASP A 37 3.90 -17.71 -0.61
C ASP A 37 3.40 -17.11 0.71
N GLN A 38 4.09 -16.12 1.29
CA GLN A 38 3.58 -15.44 2.48
C GLN A 38 2.42 -14.50 2.16
N VAL A 39 1.54 -14.33 3.14
CA VAL A 39 0.31 -13.54 3.05
C VAL A 39 0.30 -12.48 4.15
N THR A 40 -0.15 -11.28 3.80
CA THR A 40 -0.44 -10.17 4.72
C THR A 40 -1.83 -9.58 4.43
N TYR A 41 -2.36 -8.84 5.41
CA TYR A 41 -3.66 -8.20 5.39
C TYR A 41 -3.55 -6.74 5.86
N ILE A 42 -4.28 -5.86 5.19
CA ILE A 42 -4.38 -4.43 5.51
C ILE A 42 -5.84 -3.97 5.35
N SER A 43 -6.24 -3.02 6.18
CA SER A 43 -7.49 -2.24 6.09
C SER A 43 -7.28 -0.87 6.72
N ASP A 44 -8.21 0.06 6.49
CA ASP A 44 -8.13 1.43 7.04
C ASP A 44 -8.10 1.45 8.58
N ASP A 45 -8.68 0.43 9.24
CA ASP A 45 -8.60 0.24 10.70
C ASP A 45 -7.19 -0.15 11.18
N ILE A 46 -6.37 -0.77 10.31
CA ILE A 46 -5.00 -1.16 10.63
C ILE A 46 -4.06 0.02 10.41
N GLY A 47 -4.17 0.72 9.28
CA GLY A 47 -3.32 1.84 8.94
C GLY A 47 -3.13 2.01 7.44
N LEU A 48 -2.28 2.99 7.08
CA LEU A 48 -1.80 3.17 5.70
C LEU A 48 -0.65 2.20 5.45
N HIS A 49 -0.40 1.81 4.19
CA HIS A 49 0.77 1.00 3.89
C HIS A 49 1.50 1.43 2.62
N ARG A 50 2.81 1.17 2.58
CA ARG A 50 3.68 1.26 1.41
C ARG A 50 4.25 -0.14 1.17
N VAL A 51 4.12 -0.62 -0.06
CA VAL A 51 4.71 -1.89 -0.49
C VAL A 51 5.83 -1.58 -1.47
N HIS A 52 7.02 -2.10 -1.20
CA HIS A 52 8.22 -1.86 -2.00
C HIS A 52 8.98 -3.18 -2.25
N ASN A 53 9.51 -3.35 -3.45
CA ASN A 53 10.45 -4.43 -3.77
C ASN A 53 11.87 -3.99 -3.37
N PRO A 54 12.46 -4.56 -2.30
CA PRO A 54 13.78 -4.17 -1.82
C PRO A 54 14.90 -4.60 -2.77
N HIS A 55 14.64 -5.52 -3.70
CA HIS A 55 15.67 -6.06 -4.58
C HIS A 55 15.91 -5.15 -5.80
N PRO A 56 17.15 -4.73 -6.09
CA PRO A 56 17.44 -3.73 -7.12
C PRO A 56 17.28 -4.23 -8.56
N GLN A 57 17.37 -5.54 -8.78
CA GLN A 57 17.44 -6.14 -10.12
C GLN A 57 16.39 -7.23 -10.40
N SER A 58 15.71 -7.71 -9.36
CA SER A 58 14.85 -8.89 -9.48
C SER A 58 13.41 -8.43 -9.37
N VAL A 59 12.55 -8.97 -10.23
CA VAL A 59 11.11 -8.68 -10.19
C VAL A 59 10.47 -9.40 -9.01
N ALA A 60 9.60 -8.69 -8.30
CA ALA A 60 8.67 -9.27 -7.34
C ALA A 60 7.24 -9.22 -7.90
N VAL A 61 6.44 -10.24 -7.62
CA VAL A 61 5.05 -10.34 -8.05
C VAL A 61 4.18 -10.66 -6.84
N SER A 62 3.07 -9.95 -6.69
CA SER A 62 2.08 -10.23 -5.65
C SER A 62 0.66 -10.32 -6.21
N LEU A 63 -0.19 -11.08 -5.53
CA LEU A 63 -1.62 -11.14 -5.75
C LEU A 63 -2.33 -10.30 -4.67
N HIS A 64 -3.17 -9.37 -5.10
CA HIS A 64 -3.98 -8.53 -4.23
C HIS A 64 -5.46 -8.86 -4.42
N LEU A 65 -6.18 -8.97 -3.31
CA LEU A 65 -7.62 -9.15 -3.26
C LEU A 65 -8.19 -8.05 -2.37
N TYR A 66 -9.12 -7.27 -2.92
CA TYR A 66 -9.83 -6.21 -2.22
C TYR A 66 -11.32 -6.53 -2.17
N THR A 67 -11.93 -6.38 -1.00
CA THR A 67 -13.36 -6.62 -0.79
C THR A 67 -13.94 -5.63 0.23
N PRO A 68 -14.97 -4.85 -0.11
CA PRO A 68 -15.50 -4.65 -1.48
C PRO A 68 -14.46 -3.98 -2.41
N PRO A 69 -14.67 -3.96 -3.74
CA PRO A 69 -13.68 -3.44 -4.72
C PRO A 69 -13.59 -1.90 -4.75
N ASN A 70 -13.58 -1.26 -3.59
CA ASN A 70 -13.66 0.20 -3.39
C ASN A 70 -12.62 0.98 -4.18
N ALA A 71 -11.38 0.49 -4.29
CA ALA A 71 -10.32 1.19 -5.03
C ALA A 71 -10.62 1.29 -6.54
N ALA A 72 -11.35 0.32 -7.10
CA ALA A 72 -11.78 0.35 -8.49
C ALA A 72 -13.05 1.20 -8.68
N ASP A 73 -14.00 1.09 -7.75
CA ASP A 73 -15.32 1.70 -7.90
C ASP A 73 -15.39 3.15 -7.41
N MET A 74 -14.78 3.45 -6.26
CA MET A 74 -14.83 4.75 -5.59
C MET A 74 -13.50 5.50 -5.63
N GLY A 75 -12.37 4.81 -5.55
CA GLY A 75 -11.05 5.42 -5.49
C GLY A 75 -10.34 5.22 -4.16
N TYR A 76 -9.22 5.91 -3.98
CA TYR A 76 -8.36 5.81 -2.79
C TYR A 76 -7.50 7.07 -2.61
N ASN A 77 -6.93 7.25 -1.42
CA ASN A 77 -6.01 8.34 -1.14
C ASN A 77 -4.55 7.86 -1.22
N ILE A 78 -3.70 8.68 -1.82
CA ILE A 78 -2.23 8.57 -1.72
C ILE A 78 -1.77 9.61 -0.71
N PHE A 79 -0.88 9.22 0.19
CA PHE A 79 -0.34 10.10 1.22
C PHE A 79 1.13 10.38 0.95
N ASP A 80 1.52 11.64 1.10
CA ASP A 80 2.93 12.03 1.09
C ASP A 80 3.57 11.66 2.43
N GLU A 81 4.65 10.87 2.40
CA GLU A 81 5.30 10.34 3.60
C GLU A 81 5.91 11.44 4.49
N SER A 82 6.37 12.55 3.90
CA SER A 82 7.08 13.62 4.61
C SER A 82 6.15 14.65 5.24
N THR A 83 4.96 14.84 4.66
CA THR A 83 4.01 15.88 5.06
C THR A 83 2.69 15.32 5.61
N GLY A 84 2.38 14.05 5.32
CA GLY A 84 1.11 13.42 5.68
C GLY A 84 -0.08 13.87 4.83
N ARG A 85 0.15 14.72 3.81
CA ARG A 85 -0.90 15.26 2.96
C ARG A 85 -1.51 14.18 2.07
N ALA A 86 -2.84 14.13 2.03
CA ALA A 86 -3.58 13.21 1.18
C ALA A 86 -3.87 13.81 -0.21
N SER A 87 -3.87 12.97 -1.23
CA SER A 87 -4.37 13.28 -2.57
C SER A 87 -5.27 12.14 -3.04
N PHE A 88 -6.50 12.50 -3.42
CA PHE A 88 -7.49 11.52 -3.86
C PHE A 88 -7.27 11.10 -5.31
N VAL A 89 -7.36 9.80 -5.56
CA VAL A 89 -7.34 9.17 -6.89
C VAL A 89 -8.68 8.48 -7.09
N SER A 90 -9.41 8.88 -8.14
CA SER A 90 -10.80 8.47 -8.33
C SER A 90 -11.00 7.00 -8.67
N GLN A 91 -10.09 6.37 -9.42
CA GLN A 91 -10.22 4.96 -9.81
C GLN A 91 -8.86 4.31 -10.08
N ALA A 92 -8.70 3.09 -9.57
CA ALA A 92 -7.56 2.23 -9.91
C ALA A 92 -7.64 1.78 -11.38
N LYS A 93 -6.53 1.91 -12.12
CA LYS A 93 -6.43 1.47 -13.52
C LYS A 93 -5.61 0.19 -13.62
N ALA A 94 -6.17 -0.83 -14.25
CA ALA A 94 -5.43 -2.04 -14.58
C ALA A 94 -4.63 -1.84 -15.87
N PHE A 95 -3.34 -2.18 -15.85
CA PHE A 95 -2.57 -2.38 -17.07
C PHE A 95 -2.92 -3.74 -17.67
N LYS A 96 -3.39 -3.75 -18.91
CA LYS A 96 -3.63 -4.96 -19.70
C LYS A 96 -2.69 -4.92 -20.89
N PRO A 97 -1.70 -5.82 -21.00
CA PRO A 97 -0.86 -5.87 -22.19
C PRO A 97 -1.74 -6.19 -23.42
N SER A 98 -1.43 -5.56 -24.55
CA SER A 98 -2.03 -5.92 -25.84
C SER A 98 -1.65 -7.37 -26.18
N SER A 99 -2.66 -8.18 -26.48
CA SER A 99 -2.53 -9.56 -26.95
C SER A 99 -1.76 -9.66 -28.27
#